data_AF-X8C816-F1
#
_entry.id   AF-X8C816-F1
#
_cell.length_a   1.000
_cell.length_b   1.000
_cell.length_c   1.000
_cell.angle_alpha   90.00
_cell.angle_beta   90.00
_cell.angle_gamma   90.00
#
_symmetry.space_group_name_H-M   'P 1'
#
loop_
_entity.id
_entity.type
_entity.pdbx_description
1 polymer ?
#
loop_
_entity_poly.entity_id
_entity_poly.type
_entity_poly.pdbx_seq_one_letter_code
_entity_poly.pdbx_strand_id
1 'polypeptide(L)' 'MAELLIAVNPDEDSRLPYLLRIPQPGGDLLFRTAGTWPRVKALYCYPVSLDEWPPTP' A
#
# COMPACT_ATOMS: atom_id res chain seq x y z
N MET A 1 -18.64 0.92 2.53
CA MET A 1 -17.65 1.91 2.05
C MET A 1 -16.34 1.16 1.90
N ALA A 2 -15.69 1.31 0.75
CA ALA A 2 -14.37 0.73 0.57
C ALA A 2 -13.35 1.77 1.03
N GLU A 3 -12.56 1.42 2.03
CA GLU A 3 -11.62 2.33 2.67
C GLU A 3 -10.20 2.09 2.12
N LEU A 4 -9.46 3.17 1.95
CA LEU A 4 -8.03 3.09 1.66
C LEU A 4 -7.32 2.64 2.93
N LEU A 5 -6.51 1.58 2.82
CA LEU A 5 -5.77 1.00 3.94
C LEU A 5 -4.27 1.19 3.74
N ILE A 6 -3.56 1.39 4.85
CA ILE A 6 -2.11 1.47 4.88
C ILE A 6 -1.60 0.45 5.90
N ALA A 7 -0.64 -0.36 5.50
CA ALA A 7 0.04 -1.32 6.37
C ALA A 7 1.56 -1.13 6.29
N VAL A 8 2.30 -1.72 7.22
CA VAL A 8 3.76 -1.79 7.14
C VAL A 8 4.14 -2.88 6.14
N ASN A 9 5.11 -2.58 5.27
CA ASN A 9 5.66 -3.56 4.36
C ASN A 9 6.46 -4.61 5.18
N PRO A 10 6.15 -5.92 5.10
CA PRO A 10 6.88 -6.95 5.83
C PRO A 10 8.33 -7.13 5.36
N ASP A 11 8.67 -6.62 4.18
CA ASP A 11 10.03 -6.61 3.63
C ASP A 11 10.87 -5.49 4.28
N GLU A 12 11.64 -5.84 5.32
CA GLU A 12 12.47 -4.91 6.11
C GLU A 12 13.63 -4.29 5.33
N ASP A 13 14.11 -4.97 4.28
CA ASP A 13 15.17 -4.47 3.39
C ASP A 13 14.65 -3.46 2.35
N SER A 14 13.32 -3.33 2.24
CA SER A 14 12.69 -2.45 1.28
C SER A 14 12.84 -0.98 1.64
N ARG A 15 13.26 -0.16 0.66
CA ARG A 15 13.23 1.32 0.77
C ARG A 15 11.81 1.90 0.75
N LEU A 16 10.79 1.05 0.58
CA LEU A 16 9.37 1.40 0.55
C LEU A 16 8.68 0.71 1.74
N PRO A 17 8.73 1.31 2.94
CA PRO A 17 8.30 0.67 4.17
C PRO A 17 6.77 0.59 4.34
N TYR A 18 5.98 1.15 3.43
CA TYR A 18 4.53 1.17 3.54
C TYR A 18 3.85 0.48 2.36
N LEU A 19 2.78 -0.23 2.66
CA LEU A 19 1.84 -0.78 1.70
C LEU A 19 0.58 0.08 1.66
N LEU A 20 0.11 0.43 0.47
CA LEU A 20 -1.07 1.24 0.21
C LEU A 20 -2.08 0.44 -0.61
N ARG A 21 -3.20 0.06 0.01
CA ARG A 21 -4.30 -0.66 -0.63
C ARG A 21 -5.41 0.31 -1.00
N ILE A 22 -5.75 0.35 -2.28
CA ILE A 22 -6.80 1.23 -2.83
C ILE A 22 -7.90 0.34 -3.41
N PRO A 23 -9.10 0.34 -2.81
CA PRO A 23 -10.20 -0.44 -3.34
C PRO A 23 -10.73 0.17 -4.64
N GLN A 24 -10.98 -0.68 -5.64
CA GLN A 24 -11.55 -0.28 -6.94
C GLN A 24 -12.69 -1.23 -7.33
N PRO A 25 -13.67 -0.78 -8.14
CA PRO A 25 -14.78 -1.63 -8.60
C PRO A 25 -14.35 -2.90 -9.35
N GLY A 26 -13.14 -2.91 -9.94
CA GLY A 26 -12.58 -4.04 -10.68
C GLY A 26 -11.55 -4.89 -9.92
N GLY A 27 -11.37 -4.65 -8.62
CA GLY A 27 -10.37 -5.31 -7.79
C GLY A 27 -9.38 -4.32 -7.17
N ASP A 28 -8.93 -4.63 -5.96
CA ASP A 28 -8.11 -3.72 -5.19
C ASP A 28 -6.71 -3.59 -5.80
N LEU A 29 -6.17 -2.38 -5.74
CA LEU A 29 -4.80 -2.08 -6.14
C LEU A 29 -3.92 -2.06 -4.89
N LEU A 30 -2.72 -2.64 -4.99
CA LEU A 30 -1.73 -2.61 -3.92
C LEU A 30 -0.41 -2.02 -4.40
N PHE A 31 0.14 -1.11 -3.60
CA PHE A 31 1.39 -0.44 -3.90
C PHE A 31 2.32 -0.43 -2.69
N ARG A 32 3.62 -0.59 -2.93
CA ARG A 32 4.66 -0.19 -1.97
C ARG A 32 4.99 1.28 -2.16
N THR A 33 5.14 2.01 -1.06
CA THR A 33 5.37 3.46 -1.06
C THR A 33 6.35 3.87 0.05
N ALA A 34 7.01 5.01 -0.13
CA ALA A 34 8.00 5.52 0.82
C ALA A 34 7.39 6.28 2.00
N GLY A 35 6.09 6.60 1.95
CA GLY A 35 5.40 7.40 2.95
C GLY A 35 3.89 7.15 2.94
N THR A 36 3.16 7.89 3.76
CA THR A 36 1.70 7.72 3.89
C THR A 36 0.94 8.90 3.30
N TRP A 37 -0.19 8.59 2.65
CA TRP A 37 -1.14 9.59 2.18
C TRP A 37 -2.23 9.78 3.26
N PRO A 38 -2.73 11.00 3.52
CA PRO A 38 -2.50 12.28 2.81
C PRO A 38 -1.39 13.17 3.41
N ARG A 39 -0.39 12.64 4.13
CA ARG A 39 0.70 13.48 4.70
C ARG A 39 1.57 14.14 3.64
N VAL A 40 1.64 13.58 2.43
CA VAL A 40 2.38 14.14 1.30
C VAL A 40 1.48 14.31 0.08
N LYS A 41 1.77 15.35 -0.72
CA LYS A 41 0.98 15.69 -1.92
C LYS A 41 1.01 14.64 -3.03
N ALA A 42 2.07 13.84 -3.09
CA ALA A 42 2.26 12.78 -4.07
C ALA A 42 3.13 11.68 -3.47
N LEU A 43 2.79 10.43 -3.77
CA LEU A 43 3.58 9.25 -3.43
C LEU A 43 4.05 8.58 -4.72
N TYR A 44 5.30 8.13 -4.71
CA TYR A 44 5.72 7.10 -5.66
C TYR A 44 5.08 5.77 -5.27
N CYS A 45 4.44 5.12 -6.23
CA CYS A 45 3.71 3.86 -6.04
C CYS A 45 4.33 2.76 -6.89
N TYR A 46 4.94 1.77 -6.24
CA TYR A 46 5.44 0.57 -6.90
C TYR A 46 4.36 -0.53 -6.84
N PRO A 47 3.81 -0.99 -7.98
CA PRO A 47 2.73 -1.97 -7.99
C PRO A 47 3.21 -3.34 -7.54
N VAL A 48 2.41 -4.01 -6.69
CA VAL A 48 2.66 -5.37 -6.22
C VAL A 48 1.36 -6.19 -6.21
N SER A 49 1.46 -7.51 -6.12
CA SER A 49 0.27 -8.39 -6.05
C SER A 49 -0.43 -8.24 -4.70
N LEU A 50 -1.76 -8.44 -4.67
CA LEU A 50 -2.55 -8.41 -3.43
C LEU A 50 -2.13 -9.49 -2.42
N ASP A 51 -1.49 -10.58 -2.87
CA ASP A 51 -0.98 -11.66 -2.01
C ASP A 51 0.13 -11.20 -1.05
N GLU A 52 0.74 -10.05 -1.33
CA GLU A 52 1.74 -9.41 -0.48
C GLU A 52 1.11 -8.65 0.71
N TRP A 53 -0.21 -8.48 0.72
CA TRP A 53 -0.88 -7.80 1.82
C TRP A 53 -0.81 -8.67 3.09
N PRO A 54 -0.32 -8.11 4.22
CA PRO A 54 -0.22 -8.88 5.44
C PRO A 54 -1.63 -9.26 5.97
N PRO A 55 -1.81 -10.49 6.49
CA PRO A 55 -3.10 -10.94 7.01
C PRO A 55 -3.56 -10.14 8.25
N THR A 56 -2.62 -9.47 8.92
CA THR A 56 -2.86 -8.56 10.03
C THR A 56 -2.27 -7.18 9.69
N PRO A 57 -3.08 -6.10 9.72
CA PRO A 57 -2.62 -4.74 9.44
C PRO A 57 -1.69 -4.18 10.52
#